data_AF-A0A416VTL4-F1
#
_entry.id   AF-A0A416VTL4-F1
#
_cell.length_a   1.000
_cell.length_b   1.000
_cell.length_c   1.000
_cell.angle_alpha   90.00
_cell.angle_beta   90.00
_cell.angle_gamma   90.00
#
_symmetry.space_group_name_H-M   'P 1'
#
loop_
_entity.id
_entity.type
_entity.pdbx_description
1 polymer ?
#
loop_
_entity_poly.entity_id
_entity_poly.type
_entity_poly.pdbx_seq_one_letter_code
_entity_poly.pdbx_strand_id
1 'polypeptide(L)'
;MKQKLIILIIIICSCLNIIGCAKNENYKYGIGKDTVVVVGDGRFQILKGVESFSLYDLKKDKVLLDNVDEYYNDGKSRLYVFNNEMYVIIQYSDDLYSEYSERELSKEDYKIFKSDRMVKLIRSVPTKPNEIEYRTD
;
A
#
# COMPACT_ATOMS: atom_id res chain seq x y z
N MET A 1 -42.34 36.89 5.05
CA MET A 1 -41.61 36.31 3.89
C MET A 1 -40.10 36.22 4.12
N LYS A 2 -39.44 37.24 4.71
CA LYS A 2 -37.98 37.26 4.92
C LYS A 2 -37.45 36.14 5.84
N GLN A 3 -38.14 35.81 6.94
CA GLN A 3 -37.73 34.72 7.86
C GLN A 3 -37.76 33.33 7.21
N LYS A 4 -38.77 33.04 6.37
CA LYS A 4 -38.87 31.74 5.66
C LYS A 4 -37.76 31.55 4.64
N LEU A 5 -37.30 32.65 4.01
CA LEU A 5 -36.18 32.64 3.07
C LEU A 5 -34.83 32.37 3.79
N ILE A 6 -34.63 32.96 4.97
CA ILE A 6 -33.42 32.75 5.77
C ILE A 6 -33.33 31.29 6.25
N ILE A 7 -34.45 30.71 6.70
CA ILE A 7 -34.50 29.30 7.11
C ILE A 7 -34.18 28.37 5.93
N LEU A 8 -34.70 28.67 4.74
CA LEU A 8 -34.42 27.89 3.53
C LEU A 8 -32.92 27.95 3.14
N ILE A 9 -32.30 29.12 3.25
CA ILE A 9 -30.86 29.31 2.97
C ILE A 9 -30.01 28.54 3.98
N ILE A 10 -30.38 28.54 5.27
CA ILE A 10 -29.67 27.76 6.30
C ILE A 10 -29.74 26.27 6.00
N ILE A 11 -30.93 25.74 5.65
CA ILE A 11 -31.11 24.33 5.31
C ILE A 11 -30.26 23.94 4.07
N ILE A 12 -30.26 24.77 3.03
CA ILE A 12 -29.46 24.52 1.82
C ILE A 12 -27.96 24.54 2.12
N CYS A 13 -27.47 25.50 2.93
CA CYS A 13 -26.07 25.53 3.35
C CYS A 13 -25.70 24.34 4.24
N SER A 14 -26.60 23.85 5.09
CA SER A 14 -26.37 22.63 5.88
C SER A 14 -26.29 21.37 5.01
N CYS A 15 -27.10 21.28 3.94
CA CYS A 15 -27.04 20.16 2.99
C CYS A 15 -25.78 20.16 2.12
N LEU A 16 -25.19 21.33 1.82
CA LEU A 16 -23.97 21.43 1.01
C LEU A 16 -22.69 21.04 1.76
N ASN A 17 -22.70 21.01 3.10
CA ASN A 17 -21.57 20.58 3.92
C ASN A 17 -21.41 19.05 4.02
N ILE A 18 -22.33 18.27 3.44
CA ILE A 18 -22.23 16.79 3.39
C ILE A 18 -21.47 16.32 2.14
N ILE A 19 -21.17 17.23 1.21
CA ILE A 19 -20.29 16.97 0.05
C ILE A 19 -18.83 17.25 0.47
N GLY A 20 -18.45 16.73 1.63
CA GLY A 20 -17.09 16.74 2.13
C GLY A 20 -16.32 15.61 1.47
N CYS A 21 -15.34 15.99 0.65
CA CYS A 21 -14.23 15.20 0.12
C CYS A 21 -14.17 13.72 0.52
N ALA A 22 -14.44 12.82 -0.42
CA ALA A 22 -13.72 11.57 -0.46
C ALA A 22 -13.67 11.05 -1.90
N LYS A 23 -12.48 11.11 -2.51
CA LYS A 23 -12.11 10.18 -3.57
C LYS A 23 -12.03 8.80 -2.92
N ASN A 24 -13.18 8.20 -2.62
CA ASN A 24 -13.21 6.81 -2.21
C ASN A 24 -13.11 5.99 -3.50
N GLU A 25 -11.88 5.64 -3.85
CA GLU A 25 -11.69 4.39 -4.56
C GLU A 25 -12.31 3.34 -3.63
N ASN A 26 -13.50 2.83 -3.99
CA ASN A 26 -14.31 1.94 -3.16
C ASN A 26 -13.66 0.56 -3.12
N TYR A 27 -12.47 0.48 -2.55
CA TYR A 27 -11.82 -0.77 -2.24
C TYR A 27 -12.61 -1.47 -1.14
N LYS A 28 -12.79 -2.77 -1.29
CA LYS A 28 -13.43 -3.62 -0.30
C LYS A 28 -12.63 -3.66 1.00
N TYR A 29 -11.31 -3.57 0.88
CA TYR A 29 -10.38 -3.53 2.00
C TYR A 29 -9.87 -2.10 2.18
N GLY A 30 -9.89 -1.63 3.43
CA GLY A 30 -9.48 -0.26 3.75
C GLY A 30 -8.01 0.01 3.43
N ILE A 31 -7.73 1.22 2.96
CA ILE A 31 -6.37 1.70 2.70
C ILE A 31 -5.94 2.58 3.86
N GLY A 32 -4.85 2.19 4.53
CA GLY A 32 -4.24 2.98 5.59
C GLY A 32 -3.25 4.01 5.06
N LYS A 33 -2.86 4.97 5.91
CA LYS A 33 -1.82 5.97 5.61
C LYS A 33 -0.47 5.35 5.25
N ASP A 34 -0.19 4.17 5.81
CA ASP A 34 1.08 3.46 5.61
C ASP A 34 1.07 2.57 4.36
N THR A 35 0.00 2.61 3.55
CA THR A 35 -0.10 1.84 2.31
C THR A 35 0.79 2.46 1.23
N VAL A 36 1.74 1.68 0.74
CA VAL A 36 2.65 2.07 -0.35
C VAL A 36 2.08 1.69 -1.71
N VAL A 37 1.48 0.49 -1.79
CA VAL A 37 0.85 -0.05 -3.00
C VAL A 37 -0.43 -0.75 -2.61
N VAL A 38 -1.47 -0.57 -3.41
CA VAL A 38 -2.73 -1.30 -3.34
C VAL A 38 -3.08 -1.85 -4.71
N VAL A 39 -3.54 -3.11 -4.78
CA VAL A 39 -4.01 -3.74 -6.03
C VAL A 39 -5.28 -4.56 -5.81
N GLY A 40 -5.98 -4.88 -6.92
CA GLY A 40 -7.25 -5.62 -6.88
C GLY A 40 -8.37 -4.80 -6.24
N ASP A 41 -9.16 -5.45 -5.37
CA ASP A 41 -10.21 -4.81 -4.56
C ASP A 41 -9.67 -4.22 -3.24
N GLY A 42 -8.36 -4.02 -3.16
CA GLY A 42 -7.66 -3.55 -1.97
C GLY A 42 -7.12 -4.69 -1.10
N ARG A 43 -7.39 -5.95 -1.45
CA ARG A 43 -6.95 -7.12 -0.68
C ARG A 43 -5.43 -7.20 -0.51
N PHE A 44 -4.68 -6.96 -1.58
CA PHE A 44 -3.23 -7.07 -1.56
C PHE A 44 -2.62 -5.68 -1.44
N GLN A 45 -1.84 -5.48 -0.37
CA GLN A 45 -1.23 -4.20 -0.06
C GLN A 45 0.23 -4.38 0.37
N ILE A 46 1.10 -3.47 -0.07
CA ILE A 46 2.42 -3.29 0.54
C ILE A 46 2.27 -2.21 1.60
N LEU A 47 2.49 -2.56 2.85
CA LEU A 47 2.40 -1.65 4.00
C LEU A 47 3.79 -1.29 4.50
N LYS A 48 3.96 -0.03 4.89
CA LYS A 48 5.16 0.47 5.55
C LYS A 48 5.06 0.22 7.07
N GLY A 49 5.99 -0.56 7.60
CA GLY A 49 6.24 -0.68 9.03
C GLY A 49 7.26 0.35 9.53
N VAL A 50 7.72 0.19 10.77
CA VAL A 50 8.71 1.09 11.39
C VAL A 50 10.07 1.00 10.68
N GLU A 51 10.51 -0.21 10.34
CA GLU A 51 11.84 -0.47 9.76
C GLU A 51 11.81 -1.21 8.42
N SER A 52 10.66 -1.76 8.04
CA SER A 52 10.50 -2.62 6.87
C SER A 52 9.21 -2.34 6.11
N PHE A 53 9.09 -2.94 4.94
CA PHE A 53 7.86 -3.00 4.16
C PHE A 53 7.44 -4.46 4.05
N SER A 54 6.14 -4.72 4.13
CA SER A 54 5.62 -6.10 4.02
C SER A 54 4.41 -6.14 3.10
N LEU A 55 4.32 -7.20 2.29
CA LEU A 55 3.19 -7.50 1.43
C LEU A 55 2.17 -8.31 2.21
N TYR A 56 0.93 -7.83 2.25
CA TYR A 56 -0.18 -8.44 2.98
C TYR A 56 -1.28 -8.94 2.06
N ASP A 57 -1.92 -10.03 2.48
CA ASP A 57 -3.25 -10.47 2.03
C ASP A 57 -4.26 -10.18 3.16
N LEU A 58 -4.99 -9.06 3.04
CA LEU A 58 -5.94 -8.61 4.06
C LEU A 58 -7.19 -9.48 4.16
N LYS A 59 -7.50 -10.30 3.14
CA LYS A 59 -8.59 -11.27 3.22
C LYS A 59 -8.28 -12.40 4.17
N LYS A 60 -7.00 -12.78 4.24
CA LYS A 60 -6.50 -13.89 5.07
C LYS A 60 -5.81 -13.43 6.35
N ASP A 61 -5.68 -12.12 6.57
CA ASP A 61 -4.88 -11.52 7.64
C ASP A 61 -3.47 -12.12 7.70
N LYS A 62 -2.80 -12.19 6.54
CA LYS A 62 -1.51 -12.88 6.39
C LYS A 62 -0.48 -11.98 5.73
N VAL A 63 0.74 -11.98 6.27
CA VAL A 63 1.94 -11.49 5.58
C VAL A 63 2.36 -12.52 4.52
N LEU A 64 2.36 -12.12 3.25
CA LEU A 64 2.83 -12.95 2.14
C LEU A 64 4.35 -12.85 1.97
N LEU A 65 4.90 -11.64 2.13
CA LEU A 65 6.33 -11.40 2.00
C LEU A 65 6.74 -10.29 2.96
N ASP A 66 7.67 -10.59 3.85
CA ASP A 66 8.26 -9.60 4.73
C ASP A 66 9.54 -9.00 4.12
N ASN A 67 9.93 -7.82 4.59
CA ASN A 67 11.14 -7.11 4.16
C ASN A 67 11.20 -6.89 2.63
N VAL A 68 10.09 -6.46 2.03
CA VAL A 68 10.01 -6.14 0.61
C VAL A 68 11.05 -5.08 0.25
N ASP A 69 11.89 -5.40 -0.72
CA ASP A 69 12.94 -4.53 -1.23
C ASP A 69 12.49 -3.78 -2.47
N GLU A 70 11.80 -4.48 -3.39
CA GLU A 70 11.40 -3.92 -4.67
C GLU A 70 10.01 -4.39 -5.08
N TYR A 71 9.29 -3.56 -5.83
CA TYR A 71 8.04 -3.95 -6.45
C TYR A 71 7.85 -3.34 -7.83
N TYR A 72 7.02 -3.95 -8.66
CA TYR A 72 6.54 -3.37 -9.90
C TYR A 72 5.07 -3.73 -10.10
N ASN A 73 4.22 -2.70 -10.17
CA ASN A 73 2.82 -2.85 -10.54
C ASN A 73 2.69 -2.58 -12.05
N ASP A 74 2.19 -3.55 -12.82
CA ASP A 74 2.01 -3.38 -14.26
C ASP A 74 0.82 -2.48 -14.65
N GLY A 75 0.03 -2.08 -13.66
CA GLY A 75 -1.16 -1.25 -13.81
C GLY A 75 -2.33 -1.94 -14.51
N LYS A 76 -2.22 -3.25 -14.76
CA LYS A 76 -3.20 -4.06 -15.49
C LYS A 76 -3.72 -5.21 -14.63
N SER A 77 -2.92 -6.22 -14.36
CA SER A 77 -3.35 -7.42 -13.62
C SER A 77 -2.30 -8.00 -12.69
N ARG A 78 -1.06 -7.48 -12.69
CA ARG A 78 0.04 -8.09 -11.95
C ARG A 78 0.82 -7.11 -11.09
N LEU A 79 1.09 -7.57 -9.86
CA LEU A 79 2.06 -6.95 -8.97
C LEU A 79 3.21 -7.94 -8.77
N TYR A 80 4.40 -7.50 -9.16
CA TYR A 80 5.67 -8.20 -8.96
C TYR A 80 6.30 -7.64 -7.68
N VAL A 81 6.67 -8.50 -6.74
CA VAL A 81 7.25 -8.11 -5.46
C VAL A 81 8.45 -8.98 -5.17
N PHE A 82 9.54 -8.38 -4.71
CA PHE A 82 10.78 -9.07 -4.43
C PHE A 82 11.35 -8.59 -3.10
N ASN A 83 11.79 -9.53 -2.28
CA ASN A 83 12.84 -9.29 -1.30
C ASN A 83 14.09 -10.05 -1.77
N ASN A 84 15.27 -9.76 -1.22
CA ASN A 84 16.56 -10.32 -1.66
C ASN A 84 16.62 -11.86 -1.89
N GLU A 85 15.63 -12.63 -1.44
CA GLU A 85 15.59 -14.09 -1.53
C GLU A 85 14.40 -14.64 -2.34
N MET A 86 13.25 -13.98 -2.33
CA MET A 86 11.97 -14.53 -2.79
C MET A 86 11.25 -13.60 -3.74
N TYR A 87 10.69 -14.20 -4.80
CA TYR A 87 9.89 -13.52 -5.80
C TYR A 87 8.42 -13.86 -5.60
N VAL A 88 7.57 -12.83 -5.56
CA VAL A 88 6.12 -12.99 -5.42
C VAL A 88 5.42 -12.30 -6.58
N ILE A 89 4.49 -13.00 -7.22
CA ILE A 89 3.65 -12.44 -8.27
C ILE A 89 2.19 -12.54 -7.81
N ILE A 90 1.53 -11.39 -7.67
CA ILE A 90 0.09 -11.30 -7.43
C ILE A 90 -0.60 -11.15 -8.79
N GLN A 91 -1.60 -11.98 -9.06
CA GLN A 91 -2.51 -11.86 -10.19
C GLN A 91 -3.87 -11.37 -9.65
N TYR A 92 -4.01 -10.06 -9.54
CA TYR A 92 -5.14 -9.47 -8.80
C TYR A 92 -6.45 -9.43 -9.59
N SER A 93 -6.44 -9.74 -10.89
CA SER A 93 -7.66 -10.05 -11.66
C SER A 93 -8.32 -11.35 -11.22
N ASP A 94 -7.50 -12.33 -10.83
CA ASP A 94 -7.92 -13.70 -10.53
C ASP A 94 -7.87 -14.01 -9.03
N ASP A 95 -7.50 -13.01 -8.22
CA ASP A 95 -7.48 -13.09 -6.76
C ASP A 95 -6.43 -14.12 -6.23
N LEU A 96 -5.38 -14.34 -7.03
CA LEU A 96 -4.32 -15.35 -6.86
C LEU A 96 -2.95 -14.74 -6.57
N TYR A 97 -2.09 -15.52 -5.92
CA TYR A 97 -0.67 -15.21 -5.80
C TYR A 97 0.18 -16.47 -5.89
N SER A 98 1.45 -16.31 -6.22
CA SER A 98 2.43 -17.39 -6.23
C SER A 98 3.80 -16.88 -5.79
N GLU A 99 4.50 -17.72 -5.06
CA GLU A 99 5.86 -17.51 -4.55
C GLU A 99 6.80 -18.36 -5.40
N TYR A 100 7.98 -17.81 -5.73
CA TYR A 100 8.95 -18.46 -6.61
C TYR A 100 10.36 -18.29 -6.05
N SER A 101 11.16 -19.35 -6.19
CA SER A 101 12.61 -19.22 -6.29
C SER A 101 13.01 -18.72 -7.67
N GLU A 102 14.22 -18.19 -7.82
CA GLU A 102 14.72 -17.69 -9.11
C GLU A 102 14.64 -18.73 -10.23
N ARG A 103 14.84 -20.02 -9.91
CA ARG A 103 14.86 -21.11 -10.89
C ARG A 103 13.47 -21.50 -11.39
N GLU A 104 12.43 -21.15 -10.64
CA GLU A 104 11.03 -21.46 -10.97
C GLU A 104 10.37 -20.34 -11.79
N LEU A 105 11.03 -19.17 -11.89
CA LEU A 105 10.54 -18.06 -12.69
C LEU A 105 10.57 -18.40 -14.19
N SER A 106 9.53 -17.97 -14.89
CA SER A 106 9.57 -17.89 -16.34
C SER A 106 10.66 -16.90 -16.79
N LYS A 107 11.15 -17.04 -18.03
CA LYS A 107 12.14 -16.10 -18.58
C LYS A 107 11.58 -14.68 -18.67
N GLU A 108 10.28 -14.57 -18.92
CA GLU A 108 9.55 -13.31 -19.05
C GLU A 108 9.42 -12.61 -17.71
N ASP A 109 9.03 -13.33 -16.65
CA ASP A 109 8.90 -12.76 -15.31
C ASP A 109 10.28 -12.41 -14.73
N TYR A 110 11.30 -13.26 -14.97
CA TYR A 110 12.67 -12.97 -14.57
C TYR A 110 13.17 -11.64 -15.15
N LYS A 111 12.89 -11.38 -16.43
CA LYS A 111 13.26 -10.10 -17.07
C LYS A 111 12.61 -8.90 -16.40
N ILE A 112 11.37 -9.03 -15.92
CA ILE A 112 10.67 -7.94 -15.20
C ILE A 112 11.40 -7.66 -13.88
N PHE A 113 11.70 -8.69 -13.10
CA PHE A 113 12.43 -8.55 -11.83
C PHE A 113 13.84 -7.99 -11.98
N LYS A 114 14.48 -8.16 -13.14
CA LYS A 114 15.80 -7.56 -13.43
C LYS A 114 15.73 -6.26 -14.22
N SER A 115 14.54 -5.74 -14.50
CA SER A 115 14.36 -4.49 -15.25
C SER A 115 14.50 -3.25 -14.36
N ASP A 116 14.70 -2.11 -15.00
CA ASP A 116 14.68 -0.78 -14.38
C ASP A 116 13.28 -0.31 -13.96
N ARG A 117 12.24 -1.11 -14.23
CA ARG A 117 10.85 -0.82 -13.88
C ARG A 117 10.55 -1.11 -12.41
N MET A 118 11.40 -1.89 -11.74
CA MET A 118 11.28 -2.19 -10.33
C MET A 118 11.49 -0.91 -9.49
N VAL A 119 10.51 -0.60 -8.65
CA VAL A 119 10.56 0.48 -7.67
C VAL A 119 11.24 -0.04 -6.42
N LYS A 120 12.37 0.57 -6.06
CA LYS A 120 13.12 0.24 -4.84
C LYS A 120 12.51 0.94 -3.63
N LEU A 121 12.26 0.18 -2.57
CA LEU A 121 11.78 0.68 -1.29
C LEU A 121 12.96 0.97 -0.38
N ILE A 122 13.10 2.23 0.04
CA ILE A 122 14.18 2.67 0.93
C ILE A 122 13.71 2.55 2.37
N ARG A 123 14.38 1.69 3.14
CA ARG A 123 14.12 1.52 4.57
C ARG A 123 14.66 2.74 5.34
N SER A 124 13.91 3.21 6.33
CA SER A 124 14.45 4.15 7.31
C SER A 124 15.47 3.42 8.17
N VAL A 125 16.73 3.86 8.14
CA VAL A 125 17.71 3.45 9.15
C VAL A 125 17.22 4.02 10.48
N PRO A 126 17.02 3.20 11.52
CA PRO A 126 16.67 3.73 12.83
C PRO A 126 17.82 4.65 13.28
N THR A 127 17.54 5.94 13.41
CA THR A 127 18.40 6.84 14.18
C THR A 127 18.49 6.26 15.58
N LYS A 128 19.69 5.79 15.98
CA LYS A 128 19.95 5.38 17.36
C LYS A 128 19.39 6.45 18.30
N PRO A 129 18.65 6.09 19.36
CA PRO A 129 18.26 7.07 20.36
C PRO A 129 19.54 7.71 20.90
N ASN A 130 19.61 9.04 20.88
CA ASN A 130 20.70 9.80 21.46
C ASN A 130 20.93 9.28 22.89
N GLU A 131 22.11 8.74 23.17
CA GLU A 131 22.54 8.48 24.54
C GLU A 131 22.46 9.83 25.28
N ILE A 132 21.51 9.94 26.21
CA ILE A 132 21.43 11.08 27.10
C ILE A 132 22.63 10.94 28.03
N GLU A 133 23.69 11.70 27.74
CA GLU A 133 24.86 11.82 28.60
C GLU A 133 24.40 12.44 29.92
N TYR A 134 24.23 11.60 30.95
CA TYR A 134 23.93 12.08 32.30
C TYR A 134 25.17 12.81 32.81
N ARG A 135 25.14 14.14 32.72
CA ARG A 135 26.06 15.01 33.44
C ARG A 135 25.69 14.96 34.90
N THR A 136 26.42 14.17 35.68
CA THR A 136 26.42 14.27 37.15
C THR A 136 27.29 15.46 37.51
N ASP A 137 26.65 16.55 37.92
CA ASP A 137 27.28 17.67 38.61
C ASP A 137 27.50 17.32 40.10
#